data_AF-A0A3D0C8Z2-F1
#
_entry.id   AF-A0A3D0C8Z2-F1
#
_cell.length_a   1.000
_cell.length_b   1.000
_cell.length_c   1.000
_cell.angle_alpha   90.00
_cell.angle_beta   90.00
_cell.angle_gamma   90.00
#
_symmetry.space_group_name_H-M   'P 1'
#
loop_
_entity.id
_entity.type
_entity.pdbx_description
1 polymer ?
#
loop_
_entity_poly.entity_id
_entity_poly.type
_entity_poly.pdbx_seq_one_letter_code
_entity_poly.pdbx_strand_id
1 'polypeptide(L)'
;MRAPPHWYNLAEKFRREGKTLQYISDLLGVAIPTLRTQLLLRMKDYDAFKQPTASNEATARSNRIIQAVKEKESITKIARRENVSRQWIYKLMKRKEEQINRLVKSEVDRKQLEKKFEGYIHE
;
A
#
# COMPACT_ATOMS: atom_id res chain seq x y z
N MET A 1 12.46 15.37 -22.61
CA MET A 1 11.92 14.02 -22.29
C MET A 1 11.84 13.22 -23.59
N ARG A 2 12.14 11.91 -23.57
CA ARG A 2 11.94 11.04 -24.74
C ARG A 2 10.44 10.86 -25.02
N ALA A 3 10.09 10.76 -26.30
CA ALA A 3 8.73 10.46 -26.73
C ALA A 3 8.17 9.20 -26.03
N PRO A 4 6.87 9.15 -25.74
CA PRO A 4 6.26 7.95 -25.17
C PRO A 4 6.38 6.78 -26.17
N PRO A 5 6.54 5.54 -25.69
CA PRO A 5 6.42 4.36 -26.53
C PRO A 5 5.07 4.32 -27.25
N HIS A 6 5.02 3.73 -28.45
CA HIS A 6 3.79 3.68 -29.27
C HIS A 6 2.60 3.02 -28.54
N TRP A 7 2.87 2.08 -27.63
CA TRP A 7 1.86 1.39 -26.83
C TRP A 7 1.38 2.16 -25.60
N TYR A 8 2.03 3.27 -25.23
CA TYR A 8 1.78 3.99 -23.98
C TYR A 8 0.35 4.50 -23.85
N ASN A 9 -0.17 5.16 -24.89
CA ASN A 9 -1.53 5.74 -24.85
C ASN A 9 -2.60 4.67 -24.60
N LEU A 10 -2.40 3.48 -25.18
CA LEU A 10 -3.30 2.35 -25.01
C LEU A 10 -3.18 1.74 -23.59
N ALA A 11 -1.96 1.61 -23.08
CA ALA A 11 -1.72 1.17 -21.71
C ALA A 11 -2.34 2.14 -20.68
N GLU A 12 -2.24 3.46 -20.89
CA GLU A 12 -2.86 4.47 -20.04
C GLU A 12 -4.39 4.36 -20.07
N LYS A 13 -4.99 4.24 -21.27
CA LYS A 13 -6.44 4.06 -21.41
C LYS A 13 -6.93 2.85 -20.61
N PHE A 14 -6.30 1.68 -20.78
CA PHE A 14 -6.69 0.48 -20.03
C PHE A 14 -6.48 0.62 -18.53
N ARG A 15 -5.45 1.37 -18.11
CA ARG A 15 -5.23 1.63 -16.69
C ARG A 15 -6.35 2.48 -16.09
N ARG A 16 -6.78 3.52 -16.82
CA ARG A 16 -7.91 4.38 -16.43
C ARG A 16 -9.24 3.62 -16.39
N GLU A 17 -9.41 2.62 -17.26
CA GLU A 17 -10.53 1.67 -17.24
C GLU A 17 -10.43 0.62 -16.11
N GLY A 18 -9.43 0.73 -15.23
CA GLY A 18 -9.26 -0.16 -14.07
C GLY A 18 -8.66 -1.52 -14.40
N LYS A 19 -8.20 -1.77 -15.64
CA LYS A 19 -7.56 -3.05 -16.00
C LYS A 19 -6.24 -3.25 -15.23
N THR A 20 -5.93 -4.51 -14.90
CA THR A 20 -4.71 -4.86 -14.18
C THR A 20 -3.47 -4.72 -15.08
N LEU A 21 -2.30 -4.52 -14.47
CA LEU A 21 -1.05 -4.53 -15.24
C LEU A 21 -0.79 -5.88 -15.91
N GLN A 22 -1.28 -6.98 -15.32
CA GLN A 22 -1.21 -8.31 -15.93
C GLN A 22 -1.99 -8.34 -17.24
N TYR A 23 -3.26 -7.91 -17.23
CA TYR A 23 -4.09 -7.85 -18.43
C TYR A 23 -3.44 -7.02 -19.53
N ILE A 24 -2.89 -5.85 -19.19
CA ILE A 24 -2.23 -4.96 -20.14
C ILE A 24 -0.95 -5.59 -20.69
N SER A 25 -0.21 -6.32 -19.84
CA SER A 25 1.01 -7.05 -20.24
C SER A 25 0.69 -8.15 -21.24
N ASP A 26 -0.34 -8.96 -20.96
CA ASP A 26 -0.78 -10.05 -21.82
C ASP A 26 -1.26 -9.53 -23.17
N LEU A 27 -1.94 -8.38 -23.20
CA LEU A 27 -2.48 -7.78 -24.42
C LEU A 27 -1.42 -7.09 -25.28
N LEU A 28 -0.48 -6.36 -24.66
CA LEU A 28 0.51 -5.55 -25.38
C LEU A 28 1.84 -6.28 -25.60
N GLY A 29 2.05 -7.45 -24.98
CA GLY A 29 3.30 -8.19 -25.03
C GLY A 29 4.47 -7.48 -24.34
N VAL A 30 4.18 -6.51 -23.46
CA VAL A 30 5.19 -5.71 -22.75
C VAL A 30 5.31 -6.18 -21.32
N ALA A 31 6.53 -6.38 -20.83
CA ALA A 31 6.76 -6.80 -19.45
C ALA A 31 6.16 -5.81 -18.41
N ILE A 32 5.53 -6.35 -17.37
CA ILE A 32 4.89 -5.57 -16.28
C ILE A 32 5.81 -4.49 -15.67
N PRO A 33 7.12 -4.75 -15.40
CA PRO A 33 8.01 -3.70 -14.88
C PRO A 33 8.13 -2.51 -15.84
N THR A 34 8.21 -2.78 -17.15
CA THR A 34 8.30 -1.75 -18.19
C THR A 34 7.03 -0.92 -18.25
N LEU A 35 5.85 -1.57 -18.26
CA LEU A 35 4.55 -0.90 -18.21
C LEU A 35 4.46 0.01 -16.98
N ARG A 36 4.78 -0.54 -15.80
CA ARG A 36 4.74 0.19 -14.53
C ARG A 36 5.64 1.43 -14.56
N THR A 37 6.87 1.29 -15.02
CA THR A 37 7.82 2.41 -15.09
C THR A 37 7.33 3.50 -16.04
N GLN A 38 6.85 3.16 -17.23
CA GLN A 38 6.39 4.16 -18.19
C GLN A 38 5.10 4.87 -17.74
N LEU A 39 4.18 4.13 -17.09
CA LEU A 39 2.97 4.69 -16.51
C LEU A 39 3.29 5.61 -15.32
N LEU A 40 4.11 5.18 -14.36
CA LEU A 40 4.55 6.02 -13.23
C LEU A 40 5.24 7.31 -13.69
N LEU A 41 6.04 7.24 -14.76
CA LEU A 41 6.80 8.39 -15.25
C LEU A 41 5.92 9.48 -15.89
N ARG A 42 4.76 9.11 -16.47
CA ARG A 42 3.96 10.02 -17.32
C ARG A 42 2.54 10.26 -16.83
N MET A 43 1.93 9.29 -16.17
CA MET A 43 0.59 9.40 -15.63
C MET A 43 0.65 9.98 -14.21
N LYS A 44 0.39 11.29 -14.09
CA LYS A 44 0.49 12.04 -12.81
C LYS A 44 -0.40 11.47 -11.71
N ASP A 45 -1.54 10.90 -12.09
CA ASP A 45 -2.58 10.35 -11.23
C ASP A 45 -2.52 8.82 -11.14
N TYR A 46 -1.40 8.19 -11.53
CA TYR A 46 -1.26 6.74 -11.56
C TYR A 46 -1.67 6.03 -10.27
N ASP A 47 -1.36 6.63 -9.12
CA ASP A 47 -1.67 6.06 -7.81
C ASP A 47 -3.18 5.93 -7.55
N ALA A 48 -4.01 6.79 -8.13
CA ALA A 48 -5.47 6.70 -8.02
C ALA A 48 -6.04 5.45 -8.71
N PHE A 49 -5.34 4.95 -9.74
CA PHE A 49 -5.74 3.77 -10.50
C PHE A 49 -4.99 2.52 -10.07
N LYS A 50 -4.05 2.64 -9.12
CA LYS A 50 -3.34 1.52 -8.51
C LYS A 50 -4.37 0.57 -7.90
N GLN A 51 -4.49 -0.62 -8.51
CA GLN A 51 -5.37 -1.63 -7.94
C GLN A 51 -4.78 -2.00 -6.57
N PRO A 52 -5.59 -2.01 -5.50
CA PRO A 52 -5.09 -2.41 -4.20
C PRO A 52 -4.52 -3.83 -4.30
N THR A 53 -3.28 -4.00 -3.86
CA THR A 53 -2.54 -5.28 -3.94
C THR A 53 -3.21 -6.39 -3.11
N ALA A 54 -4.10 -6.02 -2.18
CA ALA A 54 -4.96 -6.92 -1.43
C ALA A 54 -6.39 -6.83 -1.97
N SER A 55 -7.06 -7.97 -2.14
CA SER A 55 -8.50 -7.95 -2.39
C SER A 55 -9.19 -7.15 -1.28
N ASN A 56 -10.25 -6.40 -1.63
CA ASN A 56 -11.03 -5.64 -0.64
C ASN A 56 -11.42 -6.53 0.56
N GLU A 57 -11.68 -7.82 0.31
CA GLU A 57 -11.99 -8.81 1.34
C GLU A 57 -10.80 -9.17 2.25
N ALA A 58 -9.58 -9.31 1.72
CA ALA A 58 -8.41 -9.58 2.56
C ALA A 58 -8.10 -8.40 3.50
N THR A 59 -8.30 -7.17 3.02
CA THR A 59 -8.20 -5.95 3.82
C THR A 59 -9.31 -5.88 4.87
N ALA A 60 -10.56 -6.15 4.48
CA ALA A 60 -11.71 -6.18 5.38
C ALA A 60 -11.52 -7.23 6.49
N ARG A 61 -11.09 -8.44 6.16
CA ARG A 61 -10.78 -9.51 7.12
C ARG A 61 -9.70 -9.09 8.11
N SER A 62 -8.62 -8.49 7.62
CA SER A 62 -7.54 -8.00 8.48
C SER A 62 -8.06 -6.96 9.49
N ASN A 63 -8.94 -6.06 9.05
CA ASN A 63 -9.56 -5.06 9.93
C ASN A 63 -10.50 -5.69 10.96
N ARG A 64 -11.34 -6.67 10.57
CA ARG A 64 -12.20 -7.42 11.50
C ARG A 64 -11.38 -8.13 12.58
N ILE A 65 -10.28 -8.77 12.20
CA ILE A 65 -9.37 -9.46 13.13
C ILE A 65 -8.75 -8.47 14.11
N ILE A 66 -8.23 -7.34 13.62
CA ILE A 66 -7.61 -6.31 14.48
C ILE A 66 -8.64 -5.76 15.48
N GLN A 67 -9.86 -5.48 15.04
CA GLN A 67 -10.92 -4.96 15.89
C GLN A 67 -11.32 -5.97 16.98
N ALA A 68 -11.49 -7.24 16.61
CA ALA A 68 -11.80 -8.30 17.57
C ALA A 68 -10.68 -8.51 18.61
N VAL A 69 -9.42 -8.38 18.20
CA VAL A 69 -8.29 -8.42 19.14
C VAL A 69 -8.33 -7.23 20.11
N LYS A 70 -8.68 -6.02 19.63
CA LYS A 70 -8.85 -4.83 20.49
C LYS A 70 -9.99 -5.01 21.50
N GLU A 71 -11.07 -5.67 21.09
CA GLU A 71 -12.21 -6.03 21.95
C GLU A 71 -11.89 -7.17 22.93
N LYS A 72 -10.63 -7.63 22.98
CA LYS A 72 -10.14 -8.71 23.83
C LYS A 72 -10.81 -10.06 23.56
N GLU A 73 -11.31 -10.27 22.33
CA GLU A 73 -11.84 -11.57 21.92
C GLU A 73 -10.71 -12.62 21.84
N SER A 74 -11.00 -13.86 22.24
CA SER A 74 -10.02 -14.94 22.21
C SER A 74 -9.46 -15.20 20.80
N ILE A 75 -8.14 -15.23 20.67
CA ILE A 75 -7.43 -15.50 19.40
C ILE A 75 -7.89 -16.82 18.76
N THR A 76 -8.21 -17.83 19.57
CA THR A 76 -8.72 -19.12 19.07
C THR A 76 -10.10 -18.96 18.43
N LYS A 77 -10.96 -18.12 19.01
CA LYS A 77 -12.30 -17.85 18.49
C LYS A 77 -12.25 -17.04 17.19
N ILE A 78 -11.38 -16.03 17.13
CA ILE A 78 -11.14 -15.22 15.93
C ILE A 78 -10.61 -16.07 14.78
N ALA A 79 -9.61 -16.92 15.06
CA ALA A 79 -9.00 -17.81 14.06
C ALA A 79 -10.02 -18.75 13.41
N ARG A 80 -10.93 -19.31 14.22
CA ARG A 80 -12.01 -20.17 13.72
C ARG A 80 -13.03 -19.39 12.88
N ARG A 81 -13.47 -18.20 13.33
CA ARG A 81 -14.46 -17.38 12.61
C ARG A 81 -13.96 -16.93 11.24
N GLU A 82 -12.72 -16.44 11.17
CA GLU A 82 -12.16 -15.84 9.95
C GLU A 82 -11.39 -16.86 9.09
N ASN A 83 -11.41 -18.14 9.48
CA ASN A 83 -10.70 -19.25 8.82
C ASN A 83 -9.22 -18.95 8.55
N VAL A 84 -8.50 -18.52 9.60
CA VAL A 84 -7.06 -18.23 9.54
C VAL A 84 -6.31 -18.95 10.65
N SER A 85 -5.00 -19.16 10.46
CA SER A 85 -4.17 -19.72 11.52
C SER A 85 -3.94 -18.69 12.64
N ARG A 86 -3.83 -19.16 13.88
CA ARG A 86 -3.47 -18.32 15.03
C ARG A 86 -2.15 -17.58 14.82
N GLN A 87 -1.16 -18.27 14.22
CA GLN A 87 0.14 -17.70 13.84
C GLN A 87 0.01 -16.53 12.86
N TRP A 88 -0.94 -16.60 11.94
CA TRP A 88 -1.21 -15.51 11.01
C TRP A 88 -1.74 -14.26 11.74
N ILE A 89 -2.62 -14.44 12.73
CA ILE A 89 -3.13 -13.33 13.57
C ILE A 89 -1.98 -12.66 14.32
N TYR A 90 -1.07 -13.43 14.94
CA TYR A 90 0.10 -12.86 15.62
C TYR A 90 1.01 -12.08 14.65
N LYS A 91 1.26 -12.61 13.45
CA LYS A 91 2.03 -11.92 12.40
C LYS A 91 1.33 -10.64 11.92
N LEU A 92 0.00 -10.62 11.89
CA LEU A 92 -0.76 -9.42 11.54
C LEU A 92 -0.58 -8.34 12.61
N MET A 93 -0.73 -8.70 13.89
CA MET A 93 -0.57 -7.77 15.01
C MET A 93 0.86 -7.21 15.08
N LYS A 94 1.88 -8.06 14.92
CA LYS A 94 3.28 -7.63 14.91
C LYS A 94 3.56 -6.61 13.79
N ARG A 95 3.05 -6.84 12.57
CA ARG A 95 3.20 -5.90 11.46
C ARG A 95 2.55 -4.55 11.75
N LYS A 96 1.38 -4.55 12.40
CA LYS A 96 0.71 -3.31 12.81
C LYS A 96 1.52 -2.54 13.85
N GLU A 97 2.06 -3.24 14.85
CA GLU A 97 2.91 -2.65 15.88
C GLU A 97 4.17 -2.03 15.27
N GLU A 98 4.84 -2.73 14.35
CA GLU A 98 6.00 -2.19 13.63
C GLU A 98 5.66 -0.96 12.80
N GLN A 99 4.48 -0.90 12.19
CA GLN A 99 4.01 0.28 11.46
C GLN A 99 3.80 1.47 12.39
N ILE A 100 3.17 1.25 13.55
CA ILE A 100 2.95 2.30 14.56
C ILE A 100 4.29 2.83 15.06
N ASN A 101 5.23 1.94 15.42
CA ASN A 101 6.54 2.33 15.93
C ASN A 101 7.35 3.14 14.91
N ARG A 102 7.25 2.82 13.60
CA ARG A 102 7.88 3.63 12.55
C ARG A 102 7.26 5.02 12.43
N LEU A 103 5.93 5.11 12.51
CA LEU A 103 5.22 6.39 12.46
C LEU A 103 5.59 7.27 13.66
N VAL A 104 5.52 6.73 14.87
CA VAL A 104 5.92 7.44 16.10
C VAL A 104 7.36 7.92 16.00
N LYS A 105 8.30 7.08 15.56
CA LYS A 105 9.70 7.47 15.36
C LYS A 105 9.82 8.64 14.38
N SER A 106 9.14 8.58 13.24
CA SER A 106 9.18 9.66 12.25
C SER A 106 8.58 10.98 12.76
N GLU A 107 7.52 10.93 13.56
CA GLU A 107 6.92 12.12 14.18
C GLU A 107 7.82 12.72 15.27
N VAL A 108 8.45 11.88 16.08
CA VAL A 108 9.42 12.32 17.10
C VAL A 108 10.63 12.96 16.44
N ASP A 109 11.20 12.34 15.40
CA ASP A 109 12.33 12.87 14.64
C ASP A 109 11.98 14.24 14.02
N ARG A 110 10.77 14.39 13.46
CA ARG A 110 10.28 15.66 12.93
C ARG A 110 10.15 16.74 14.00
N LYS A 111 9.53 16.45 15.15
CA LYS A 111 9.41 17.41 16.26
C LYS A 111 10.77 17.82 16.82
N GLN A 112 11.72 16.89 16.90
CA GLN A 112 13.09 17.18 17.33
C GLN A 112 13.82 18.08 16.32
N LEU A 113 13.63 17.86 15.02
CA LEU A 113 14.16 18.72 13.97
C LEU A 113 13.53 20.12 14.04
N GLU A 114 12.20 20.24 14.15
CA GLU A 114 11.50 21.52 14.29
C GLU A 114 12.01 22.32 15.49
N LYS A 115 12.14 21.68 16.67
CA LYS A 115 12.72 22.32 17.87
C LYS A 115 14.18 22.75 17.69
N LYS A 116 14.97 21.98 16.93
CA LYS A 116 16.36 22.35 16.62
C LYS A 116 16.43 23.56 15.69
N PHE A 117 15.54 23.65 14.70
CA PHE A 117 15.48 24.78 13.77
C PHE A 117 14.89 26.05 14.38
N GLU A 118 13.96 25.96 15.32
CA GLU A 118 13.48 27.12 16.11
C GLU A 118 14.63 27.82 16.87
N GLY A 119 15.63 27.07 17.33
CA GLY A 119 16.83 27.63 17.97
C GLY A 119 17.78 28.39 17.02
N TYR A 120 17.65 28.22 15.71
CA TYR A 120 18.49 28.90 14.70
C TYR A 120 17.85 30.16 14.11
N ILE A 121 16.56 30.43 14.39
CA ILE A 121 15.86 31.63 13.89
C ILE A 121 15.99 32.80 14.88
N HIS A 122 16.57 32.57 16.06
CA HIS A 122 16.76 33.56 17.13
C HIS A 122 18.23 34.02 17.34
N GLU A 123 19.13 33.73 16.40
CA GLU A 123 20.46 34.37 16.27
C GLU A 123 20.51 35.25 15.02
#